data_AF-A0A812KKN9-F1
#
_entry.id   AF-A0A812KKN9-F1
#
_cell.length_a   1.000
_cell.length_b   1.000
_cell.length_c   1.000
_cell.angle_alpha   90.00
_cell.angle_beta   90.00
_cell.angle_gamma   90.00
#
_symmetry.space_group_name_H-M   'P 1'
#
loop_
_entity.id
_entity.type
_entity.pdbx_description
1 polymer ?
#
loop_
_entity_poly.entity_id
_entity_poly.type
_entity_poly.pdbx_seq_one_letter_code
_entity_poly.pdbx_strand_id
1 'polypeptide(L)'
;MSKNAQRNERRKAAKKEQARADEAASAVASGPKATGSFEELIGLGKALFLGSCVAAYAPKLQDLLKENGKAAEPEKSNEESEKDSPETEPTASPEGSEAIFTSLGARLVWHNCLGLAEPQTGEEAMQQWKALSQLEMDFGPKKAKRGNPSSDRILANLCGNLPQYLHILLALAMLHAFLFRSYFACLPWLLAWQTASLLIPLETLEQVPQVPLSQCPVKFRVLATLGIHALFLFFFGLELVWRMNFLVKILVLGLIIFHAHSVKPAAA
;
A
#
# COMPACT_ATOMS: atom_id res chain seq x y z
N MET A 1 0.03 -17.54 33.65
CA MET A 1 0.20 -16.09 33.38
C MET A 1 -1.15 -15.40 33.61
N SER A 2 -1.18 -14.29 34.37
CA SER A 2 -2.42 -13.55 34.63
C SER A 2 -2.97 -12.90 33.36
N LYS A 3 -4.29 -12.91 33.16
CA LYS A 3 -4.99 -12.22 32.04
C LYS A 3 -4.54 -10.75 31.90
N ASN A 4 -4.16 -10.11 33.01
CA ASN A 4 -3.68 -8.72 33.00
C ASN A 4 -2.29 -8.56 32.38
N ALA A 5 -1.40 -9.55 32.50
CA ALA A 5 -0.08 -9.52 31.88
C ALA A 5 -0.18 -9.56 30.35
N GLN A 6 -1.04 -10.44 29.83
CA GLN A 6 -1.27 -10.58 28.38
C GLN A 6 -1.92 -9.34 27.76
N ARG A 7 -2.83 -8.68 28.49
CA ARG A 7 -3.47 -7.42 28.05
C ARG A 7 -2.46 -6.26 28.00
N ASN A 8 -1.52 -6.20 28.94
CA ASN A 8 -0.46 -5.19 28.96
C ASN A 8 0.56 -5.39 27.83
N GLU A 9 0.93 -6.63 27.50
CA GLU A 9 1.83 -6.91 26.37
C GLU A 9 1.22 -6.51 25.02
N ARG A 10 -0.07 -6.82 24.81
CA ARG A 10 -0.79 -6.40 23.59
C ARG A 10 -0.87 -4.88 23.45
N ARG A 11 -1.16 -4.16 24.54
CA ARG A 11 -1.17 -2.69 24.54
C ARG A 11 0.21 -2.11 24.22
N LYS A 12 1.29 -2.70 24.73
CA LYS A 12 2.66 -2.27 24.40
C LYS A 12 3.03 -2.54 22.94
N ALA A 13 2.63 -3.69 22.39
CA ALA A 13 2.86 -4.03 20.99
C ALA A 13 2.11 -3.08 20.04
N ALA A 14 0.81 -2.88 20.26
CA ALA A 14 -0.01 -1.97 19.46
C ALA A 14 0.50 -0.52 19.52
N LYS A 15 0.88 -0.03 20.71
CA LYS A 15 1.45 1.31 20.87
C LYS A 15 2.80 1.48 20.17
N LYS A 16 3.63 0.44 20.16
CA LYS A 16 4.93 0.45 19.45
C LYS A 16 4.73 0.43 17.92
N GLU A 17 3.73 -0.28 17.44
CA GLU A 17 3.41 -0.37 16.02
C GLU A 17 2.76 0.91 15.50
N GLN A 18 1.84 1.50 16.27
CA GLN A 18 1.28 2.81 15.99
C GLN A 18 2.37 3.89 16.00
N ALA A 19 3.27 3.88 16.99
CA ALA A 19 4.42 4.79 17.01
C ALA A 19 5.33 4.64 15.78
N ARG A 20 5.52 3.41 15.26
CA ARG A 20 6.29 3.16 14.02
C ARG A 20 5.55 3.64 12.77
N ALA A 21 4.24 3.48 12.72
CA ALA A 21 3.41 3.98 11.63
C ALA A 21 3.39 5.52 11.63
N ASP A 22 3.28 6.13 12.81
CA ASP A 22 3.31 7.58 12.99
C ASP A 22 4.70 8.16 12.69
N GLU A 23 5.78 7.48 13.10
CA GLU A 23 7.16 7.84 12.76
C GLU A 23 7.42 7.72 11.26
N ALA A 24 6.94 6.63 10.63
CA ALA A 24 7.02 6.48 9.18
C ALA A 24 6.21 7.57 8.46
N ALA A 25 4.97 7.86 8.89
CA ALA A 25 4.16 8.92 8.31
C ALA A 25 4.80 10.31 8.50
N SER A 26 5.39 10.59 9.66
CA SER A 26 6.10 11.83 9.95
C SER A 26 7.40 11.98 9.15
N ALA A 27 8.13 10.88 8.93
CA ALA A 27 9.35 10.87 8.13
C ALA A 27 9.08 11.19 6.65
N VAL A 28 7.90 10.84 6.14
CA VAL A 28 7.52 11.17 4.75
C VAL A 28 6.86 12.55 4.66
N ALA A 29 5.97 12.91 5.61
CA ALA A 29 5.28 14.21 5.64
C ALA A 29 6.19 15.42 5.89
N SER A 30 7.35 15.23 6.55
CA SER A 30 8.30 16.31 6.79
C SER A 30 9.14 16.69 5.57
N GLY A 31 8.95 16.02 4.42
CA GLY A 31 9.58 16.34 3.14
C GLY A 31 11.09 16.46 3.29
N PRO A 32 11.87 15.37 3.16
CA PRO A 32 13.30 15.45 3.41
C PRO A 32 13.88 16.61 2.60
N LYS A 33 14.64 17.50 3.26
CA LYS A 33 15.65 18.32 2.58
C LYS A 33 16.66 17.32 2.01
N ALA A 34 16.30 16.72 0.87
CA ALA A 34 16.96 15.55 0.32
C ALA A 34 18.43 15.93 0.10
N THR A 35 19.30 15.38 0.94
CA THR A 35 20.74 15.54 0.73
C THR A 35 21.19 14.71 -0.47
N GLY A 36 20.28 13.85 -0.98
CA GLY A 36 20.45 13.10 -2.21
C GLY A 36 21.35 11.91 -1.98
N SER A 37 21.26 11.24 -0.83
CA SER A 37 22.09 10.06 -0.56
C SER A 37 21.38 8.77 -0.97
N PHE A 38 22.16 7.73 -1.30
CA PHE A 38 21.61 6.41 -1.60
C PHE A 38 20.95 5.76 -0.38
N GLU A 39 21.44 6.06 0.82
CA GLU A 39 20.86 5.59 2.08
C GLU A 39 19.48 6.21 2.32
N GLU A 40 19.29 7.50 1.98
CA GLU A 40 17.98 8.16 2.01
C GLU A 40 17.00 7.46 1.05
N LEU A 41 17.43 7.14 -0.17
CA LEU A 41 16.58 6.44 -1.14
C LEU A 41 16.13 5.07 -0.64
N ILE A 42 17.05 4.30 -0.04
CA ILE A 42 16.72 3.01 0.59
C ILE A 42 15.77 3.21 1.78
N GLY A 43 16.04 4.20 2.62
CA GLY A 43 15.19 4.55 3.76
C GLY A 43 13.77 4.88 3.34
N LEU A 44 13.62 5.71 2.29
CA LEU A 44 12.35 6.07 1.71
C LEU A 44 11.63 4.84 1.12
N GLY A 45 12.34 4.00 0.37
CA GLY A 45 11.76 2.76 -0.17
C GLY A 45 11.21 1.85 0.94
N LYS A 46 11.95 1.72 2.06
CA LYS A 46 11.48 0.99 3.24
C LYS A 46 10.26 1.67 3.89
N ALA A 47 10.26 2.98 4.03
CA ALA A 47 9.15 3.73 4.61
C ALA A 47 7.87 3.58 3.76
N LEU A 48 7.98 3.72 2.43
CA LEU A 48 6.88 3.50 1.50
C LEU A 48 6.30 2.08 1.61
N PHE A 49 7.17 1.07 1.74
CA PHE A 49 6.73 -0.32 1.91
C PHE A 49 6.11 -0.59 3.30
N LEU A 50 6.75 -0.13 4.38
CA LEU A 50 6.23 -0.34 5.74
C LEU A 50 4.93 0.41 6.00
N GLY A 51 4.77 1.59 5.40
CA GLY A 51 3.51 2.32 5.40
C GLY A 51 2.50 1.82 4.37
N SER A 52 2.83 0.78 3.58
CA SER A 52 1.91 0.26 2.57
C SER A 52 0.66 -0.38 3.20
N CYS A 53 -0.41 -0.52 2.41
CA CYS A 53 -1.64 -1.16 2.85
C CYS A 53 -1.37 -2.61 3.32
N VAL A 54 -0.55 -3.37 2.60
CA VAL A 54 -0.23 -4.76 3.00
C VAL A 54 0.45 -4.78 4.37
N ALA A 55 1.48 -3.96 4.57
CA ALA A 55 2.19 -3.91 5.84
C ALA A 55 1.30 -3.43 7.00
N ALA A 56 0.45 -2.43 6.77
CA ALA A 56 -0.45 -1.88 7.77
C ALA A 56 -1.57 -2.86 8.19
N TYR A 57 -2.08 -3.68 7.26
CA TYR A 57 -3.22 -4.57 7.52
C TYR A 57 -2.85 -6.02 7.79
N ALA A 58 -1.64 -6.48 7.43
CA ALA A 58 -1.20 -7.85 7.64
C ALA A 58 -1.34 -8.35 9.10
N PRO A 59 -1.01 -7.57 10.14
CA PRO A 59 -1.22 -7.98 11.53
C PRO A 59 -2.71 -8.14 11.87
N LYS A 60 -3.56 -7.23 11.38
CA LYS A 60 -5.01 -7.22 11.63
C LYS A 60 -5.72 -8.41 10.98
N LEU A 61 -5.17 -8.98 9.90
CA LEU A 61 -5.74 -10.17 9.24
C LEU A 61 -5.81 -11.38 10.17
N GLN A 62 -4.84 -11.56 11.06
CA GLN A 62 -4.85 -12.70 11.98
C GLN A 62 -6.02 -12.62 12.97
N ASP A 63 -6.38 -11.41 13.40
CA ASP A 63 -7.48 -11.21 14.34
C ASP A 63 -8.83 -11.42 13.64
N LEU A 64 -8.98 -10.92 12.39
CA LEU A 64 -10.15 -11.18 11.55
C LEU A 64 -10.40 -12.67 11.30
N LEU A 65 -9.33 -13.45 11.13
CA LEU A 65 -9.44 -14.91 10.95
C LEU A 65 -9.82 -15.64 12.24
N LYS A 66 -9.33 -15.18 13.40
CA LYS A 66 -9.62 -15.81 14.70
C LYS A 66 -11.05 -15.59 15.16
N GLU A 67 -11.67 -14.46 14.81
CA GLU A 67 -13.07 -14.18 15.15
C GLU A 67 -14.05 -15.20 14.55
N ASN A 68 -13.71 -15.84 13.42
CA ASN A 68 -14.52 -16.92 12.85
C ASN A 68 -14.50 -18.22 13.66
N GLY A 69 -13.39 -18.52 14.33
CA GLY A 69 -13.22 -19.80 15.05
C GLY A 69 -14.08 -19.89 16.32
N LYS A 70 -14.55 -18.77 16.86
CA LYS A 70 -15.34 -18.74 18.10
C LYS A 70 -16.86 -18.78 17.88
N ALA A 71 -17.33 -18.54 16.66
CA ALA A 71 -18.75 -18.51 16.34
C ALA A 71 -19.32 -19.87 15.88
N ALA A 72 -18.49 -20.93 15.84
CA ALA A 72 -18.85 -22.23 15.28
C ALA A 72 -18.75 -23.40 16.27
N GLU A 73 -18.54 -23.16 17.58
CA GLU A 73 -18.78 -24.21 18.57
C GLU A 73 -20.27 -24.23 18.94
N PRO A 74 -21.03 -25.30 18.59
CA PRO A 74 -22.36 -25.47 19.13
C PRO A 74 -22.23 -25.68 20.64
N GLU A 75 -22.92 -24.84 21.42
CA GLU A 75 -23.17 -25.07 22.83
C GLU A 75 -23.71 -26.49 23.01
N LYS A 76 -22.85 -27.42 23.43
CA LYS A 76 -23.32 -28.62 24.11
C LYS A 76 -23.85 -28.15 25.44
N SER A 77 -25.18 -28.09 25.53
CA SER A 77 -25.92 -27.98 26.78
C SER A 77 -25.40 -29.05 27.74
N ASN A 78 -24.67 -28.63 28.77
CA ASN A 78 -24.51 -29.40 29.97
C ASN A 78 -24.96 -28.50 31.11
N GLU A 79 -26.13 -28.85 31.65
CA GLU A 79 -26.72 -28.26 32.84
C GLU A 79 -25.76 -28.32 34.04
N GLU A 80 -25.97 -27.37 34.95
CA GLU A 80 -25.42 -27.27 36.30
C GLU A 80 -23.94 -26.88 36.45
N SER A 81 -23.70 -25.57 36.56
CA SER A 81 -23.16 -25.01 37.81
C SER A 81 -23.25 -23.49 37.83
N GLU A 82 -24.00 -22.97 38.80
CA GLU A 82 -23.92 -21.58 39.26
C GLU A 82 -22.49 -21.25 39.69
N LYS A 83 -21.79 -20.43 38.91
CA LYS A 83 -20.74 -19.56 39.46
C LYS A 83 -20.47 -18.37 38.53
N ASP A 84 -21.23 -17.32 38.84
CA ASP A 84 -20.85 -15.91 38.83
C ASP A 84 -19.49 -15.63 38.14
N SER A 85 -19.57 -15.38 36.83
CA SER A 85 -18.45 -14.94 36.01
C SER A 85 -18.79 -13.57 35.42
N PRO A 86 -17.92 -12.57 35.57
CA PRO A 86 -18.20 -11.21 35.13
C PRO A 86 -18.27 -11.16 33.61
N GLU A 87 -19.30 -10.48 33.11
CA GLU A 87 -19.49 -10.05 31.72
C GLU A 87 -18.14 -9.69 31.10
N THR A 88 -17.63 -10.58 30.26
CA THR A 88 -16.50 -10.27 29.42
C THR A 88 -17.08 -9.54 28.22
N GLU A 89 -17.14 -8.21 28.31
CA GLU A 89 -17.36 -7.35 27.17
C GLU A 89 -16.51 -7.83 25.99
N PRO A 90 -17.08 -7.96 24.78
CA PRO A 90 -16.28 -8.19 23.59
C PRO A 90 -15.38 -6.97 23.44
N THR A 91 -14.10 -7.12 23.78
CA THR A 91 -13.07 -6.15 23.46
C THR A 91 -12.96 -6.09 21.94
N ALA A 92 -13.81 -5.26 21.34
CA ALA A 92 -13.73 -4.82 19.96
C ALA A 92 -12.32 -4.27 19.73
N SER A 93 -11.63 -4.86 18.75
CA SER A 93 -10.61 -4.11 18.02
C SER A 93 -11.26 -2.78 17.61
N PRO A 94 -10.64 -1.61 17.87
CA PRO A 94 -11.30 -0.31 17.71
C PRO A 94 -11.68 0.07 16.27
N GLU A 95 -11.40 -0.80 15.29
CA GLU A 95 -11.81 -0.63 13.90
C GLU A 95 -12.47 -1.93 13.43
N GLY A 96 -13.80 -1.93 13.26
CA GLY A 96 -14.54 -3.06 12.69
C GLY A 96 -14.11 -3.34 11.24
N SER A 97 -14.49 -4.51 10.71
CA SER A 97 -14.18 -4.91 9.32
C SER A 97 -14.60 -3.87 8.28
N GLU A 98 -15.69 -3.15 8.55
CA GLU A 98 -16.18 -2.05 7.71
C GLU A 98 -15.21 -0.87 7.69
N ALA A 99 -14.68 -0.45 8.85
CA ALA A 99 -13.72 0.65 8.93
C ALA A 99 -12.43 0.30 8.17
N ILE A 100 -11.95 -0.94 8.29
CA ILE A 100 -10.80 -1.45 7.52
C ILE A 100 -11.09 -1.40 6.03
N PHE A 101 -12.27 -1.87 5.60
CA PHE A 101 -12.64 -1.89 4.20
C PHE A 101 -12.77 -0.48 3.61
N THR A 102 -13.42 0.45 4.33
CA THR A 102 -13.52 1.86 3.94
C THR A 102 -12.14 2.50 3.81
N SER A 103 -11.22 2.22 4.74
CA SER A 103 -9.85 2.73 4.65
C SER A 103 -9.08 2.12 3.46
N LEU A 104 -9.26 0.84 3.16
CA LEU A 104 -8.70 0.23 1.95
C LEU A 104 -9.25 0.89 0.68
N GLY A 105 -10.55 1.18 0.64
CA GLY A 105 -11.17 1.94 -0.45
C GLY A 105 -10.59 3.34 -0.60
N ALA A 106 -10.39 4.07 0.51
CA ALA A 106 -9.79 5.39 0.47
C ALA A 106 -8.35 5.37 -0.08
N ARG A 107 -7.55 4.35 0.27
CA ARG A 107 -6.11 4.29 -0.05
C ARG A 107 -5.78 3.62 -1.38
N LEU A 108 -6.50 2.59 -1.80
CA LEU A 108 -6.14 1.76 -2.96
C LEU A 108 -6.84 2.20 -4.26
N VAL A 109 -7.77 3.15 -4.20
CA VAL A 109 -8.52 3.59 -5.38
C VAL A 109 -7.64 4.47 -6.26
N TRP A 110 -7.33 4.02 -7.48
CA TRP A 110 -6.72 4.70 -8.65
C TRP A 110 -5.49 5.62 -8.47
N HIS A 111 -5.51 6.53 -7.49
CA HIS A 111 -4.46 7.49 -7.20
C HIS A 111 -3.26 6.88 -6.45
N ASN A 112 -3.46 5.75 -5.76
CA ASN A 112 -2.41 4.98 -5.12
C ASN A 112 -2.66 3.47 -5.27
N CYS A 113 -2.68 2.99 -6.53
CA CYS A 113 -2.92 1.58 -6.86
C CYS A 113 -1.92 0.62 -6.22
N LEU A 114 -0.68 1.09 -5.99
CA LEU A 114 0.39 0.35 -5.32
C LEU A 114 0.21 0.26 -3.80
N GLY A 115 -0.76 1.01 -3.24
CA GLY A 115 -1.03 1.03 -1.82
C GLY A 115 0.16 1.49 -0.98
N LEU A 116 1.01 2.37 -1.52
CA LEU A 116 2.19 2.90 -0.84
C LEU A 116 1.80 3.78 0.36
N ALA A 117 2.78 4.13 1.19
CA ALA A 117 2.58 5.08 2.29
C ALA A 117 2.14 6.47 1.81
N GLU A 118 2.56 6.87 0.60
CA GLU A 118 2.16 8.12 -0.03
C GLU A 118 1.93 7.93 -1.54
N PRO A 119 0.99 8.68 -2.15
CA PRO A 119 0.01 9.58 -1.50
C PRO A 119 -1.10 8.80 -0.78
N GLN A 120 -1.61 9.30 0.35
CA GLN A 120 -2.69 8.62 1.11
C GLN A 120 -4.08 8.97 0.61
N THR A 121 -4.23 10.16 0.00
CA THR A 121 -5.50 10.68 -0.50
C THR A 121 -5.40 11.06 -1.99
N GLY A 122 -6.56 11.13 -2.65
CA GLY A 122 -6.64 11.55 -4.05
C GLY A 122 -6.17 13.00 -4.27
N GLU A 123 -6.42 13.88 -3.30
CA GLU A 123 -5.98 15.28 -3.35
C GLU A 123 -4.45 15.39 -3.25
N GLU A 124 -3.83 14.68 -2.31
CA GLU A 124 -2.37 14.59 -2.20
C GLU A 124 -1.76 14.04 -3.48
N ALA A 125 -2.33 12.98 -4.04
CA ALA A 125 -1.86 12.41 -5.28
C ALA A 125 -1.92 13.44 -6.42
N MET A 126 -3.05 14.13 -6.58
CA MET A 126 -3.21 15.18 -7.59
C MET A 126 -2.18 16.30 -7.41
N GLN A 127 -1.92 16.72 -6.17
CA GLN A 127 -0.90 17.73 -5.85
C GLN A 127 0.51 17.23 -6.22
N GLN A 128 0.86 15.99 -5.88
CA GLN A 128 2.17 15.43 -6.22
C GLN A 128 2.36 15.26 -7.74
N TRP A 129 1.32 14.82 -8.47
CA TRP A 129 1.35 14.75 -9.94
C TRP A 129 1.46 16.14 -10.58
N LYS A 130 0.77 17.13 -10.02
CA LYS A 130 0.89 18.53 -10.45
C LYS A 130 2.28 19.08 -10.16
N ALA A 131 2.87 18.76 -9.01
CA ALA A 131 4.23 19.16 -8.68
C ALA A 131 5.25 18.56 -9.66
N LEU A 132 5.09 17.28 -10.02
CA LEU A 132 5.93 16.62 -11.01
C LEU A 132 5.81 17.27 -12.41
N SER A 133 4.60 17.64 -12.83
CA SER A 133 4.37 18.26 -14.15
C SER A 133 4.81 19.72 -14.22
N GLN A 134 4.96 20.39 -13.08
CA GLN A 134 5.46 21.76 -12.97
C GLN A 134 7.00 21.85 -12.93
N LEU A 135 7.72 20.72 -12.97
CA LEU A 135 9.18 20.76 -13.03
C LEU A 135 9.66 21.35 -14.36
N GLU A 136 10.66 22.23 -14.29
CA GLU A 136 11.27 22.84 -15.46
C GLU A 136 12.38 21.95 -16.01
N MET A 137 12.40 21.75 -17.33
CA MET A 137 13.48 21.05 -18.01
C MET A 137 14.67 21.98 -18.21
N ASP A 138 15.80 21.68 -17.56
CA ASP A 138 17.05 22.43 -17.68
C ASP A 138 18.21 21.60 -18.28
N PHE A 139 17.95 20.35 -18.63
CA PHE A 139 18.91 19.38 -19.20
C PHE A 139 20.13 19.08 -18.29
N GLY A 140 20.05 19.41 -17.00
CA GLY A 140 21.04 19.01 -16.00
C GLY A 140 21.96 20.13 -15.51
N PRO A 141 22.68 19.87 -14.40
CA PRO A 141 23.56 20.85 -13.80
C PRO A 141 24.85 21.01 -14.61
N LYS A 142 25.40 22.23 -14.58
CA LYS A 142 26.74 22.49 -15.15
C LYS A 142 27.80 21.75 -14.32
N LYS A 143 28.90 21.35 -14.99
CA LYS A 143 30.04 20.69 -14.34
C LYS A 143 30.58 21.54 -13.19
N ALA A 144 30.62 20.98 -11.99
CA ALA A 144 31.17 21.61 -10.79
C ALA A 144 32.64 21.21 -10.56
N LYS A 145 33.40 22.05 -9.85
CA LYS A 145 34.82 21.77 -9.50
C LYS A 145 34.99 20.66 -8.45
N ARG A 146 33.96 20.40 -7.63
CA ARG A 146 33.94 19.37 -6.58
C ARG A 146 32.57 18.70 -6.55
N GLY A 147 32.54 17.39 -6.29
CA GLY A 147 31.32 16.59 -6.23
C GLY A 147 30.82 16.12 -7.59
N ASN A 148 29.69 15.41 -7.59
CA ASN A 148 29.00 14.97 -8.81
C ASN A 148 27.58 15.56 -8.82
N PRO A 149 27.43 16.82 -9.28
CA PRO A 149 26.14 17.52 -9.20
C PRO A 149 25.03 16.80 -9.97
N SER A 150 25.36 16.04 -11.02
CA SER A 150 24.40 15.21 -11.75
C SER A 150 23.88 14.07 -10.88
N SER A 151 24.75 13.37 -10.14
CA SER A 151 24.34 12.30 -9.24
C SER A 151 23.49 12.84 -8.09
N ASP A 152 23.91 13.95 -7.48
CA ASP A 152 23.20 14.56 -6.35
C ASP A 152 21.78 14.97 -6.79
N ARG A 153 21.65 15.54 -7.99
CA ARG A 153 20.36 15.90 -8.58
C ARG A 153 19.49 14.67 -8.87
N ILE A 154 20.05 13.65 -9.51
CA ILE A 154 19.33 12.41 -9.79
C ILE A 154 18.78 11.83 -8.49
N LEU A 155 19.61 11.72 -7.45
CA LEU A 155 19.20 11.15 -6.18
C LEU A 155 18.15 12.01 -5.46
N ALA A 156 18.30 13.34 -5.46
CA ALA A 156 17.32 14.25 -4.88
C ALA A 156 15.95 14.13 -5.59
N ASN A 157 15.95 14.13 -6.92
CA ASN A 157 14.71 14.01 -7.71
C ASN A 157 14.11 12.59 -7.64
N LEU A 158 14.93 11.54 -7.59
CA LEU A 158 14.48 10.17 -7.34
C LEU A 158 13.82 10.04 -5.97
N CYS A 159 14.40 10.62 -4.91
CA CYS A 159 13.80 10.62 -3.59
C CYS A 159 12.49 11.43 -3.56
N GLY A 160 12.49 12.64 -4.13
CA GLY A 160 11.32 13.52 -4.11
C GLY A 160 10.14 13.02 -4.94
N ASN A 161 10.38 12.21 -5.97
CA ASN A 161 9.33 11.73 -6.89
C ASN A 161 9.24 10.19 -6.93
N LEU A 162 9.80 9.48 -5.93
CA LEU A 162 9.83 8.02 -5.91
C LEU A 162 8.43 7.40 -6.07
N PRO A 163 7.38 7.87 -5.36
CA PRO A 163 6.03 7.31 -5.53
C PRO A 163 5.53 7.44 -6.97
N GLN A 164 5.72 8.59 -7.61
CA GLN A 164 5.29 8.84 -8.99
C GLN A 164 6.06 7.96 -9.97
N TYR A 165 7.38 7.83 -9.80
CA TYR A 165 8.20 6.94 -10.63
C TYR A 165 7.77 5.48 -10.50
N LEU A 166 7.42 5.01 -9.29
CA LEU A 166 6.88 3.66 -9.10
C LEU A 166 5.53 3.48 -9.81
N HIS A 167 4.65 4.48 -9.79
CA HIS A 167 3.38 4.43 -10.54
C HIS A 167 3.59 4.48 -12.06
N ILE A 168 4.55 5.26 -12.56
CA ILE A 168 4.94 5.25 -13.99
C ILE A 168 5.47 3.86 -14.38
N LEU A 169 6.34 3.27 -13.54
CA LEU A 169 6.84 1.91 -13.75
C LEU A 169 5.70 0.88 -13.77
N LEU A 170 4.71 1.02 -12.89
CA LEU A 170 3.51 0.18 -12.90
C LEU A 170 2.74 0.31 -14.21
N ALA A 171 2.47 1.54 -14.67
CA ALA A 171 1.74 1.77 -15.92
C ALA A 171 2.48 1.16 -17.12
N LEU A 172 3.80 1.31 -17.17
CA LEU A 172 4.64 0.72 -18.23
C LEU A 172 4.69 -0.82 -18.14
N ALA A 173 4.78 -1.39 -16.94
CA ALA A 173 4.74 -2.83 -16.73
C ALA A 173 3.38 -3.42 -17.13
N MET A 174 2.28 -2.74 -16.82
CA MET A 174 0.94 -3.11 -17.25
C MET A 174 0.80 -3.06 -18.77
N LEU A 175 1.28 -2.00 -19.42
CA LEU A 175 1.25 -1.86 -20.87
C LEU A 175 2.09 -2.97 -21.54
N HIS A 176 3.28 -3.25 -21.01
CA HIS A 176 4.12 -4.33 -21.48
C HIS A 176 3.43 -5.69 -21.34
N ALA A 177 2.89 -6.00 -20.16
CA ALA A 177 2.17 -7.25 -19.90
C ALA A 177 0.94 -7.39 -20.81
N PHE A 178 0.24 -6.29 -21.11
CA PHE A 178 -0.91 -6.28 -21.99
C PHE A 178 -0.55 -6.52 -23.46
N LEU A 179 0.47 -5.81 -23.97
CA LEU A 179 0.84 -5.85 -25.39
C LEU A 179 1.62 -7.10 -25.78
N PHE A 180 2.53 -7.56 -24.93
CA PHE A 180 3.47 -8.63 -25.28
C PHE A 180 3.09 -10.00 -24.70
N ARG A 181 2.02 -10.08 -23.89
CA ARG A 181 1.63 -11.30 -23.18
C ARG A 181 0.12 -11.57 -23.26
N SER A 182 -0.34 -11.81 -24.48
CA SER A 182 -1.76 -11.92 -24.85
C SER A 182 -2.60 -12.91 -24.01
N TYR A 183 -2.02 -14.00 -23.49
CA TYR A 183 -2.77 -15.03 -22.74
C TYR A 183 -2.67 -14.92 -21.20
N PHE A 184 -1.77 -14.09 -20.67
CA PHE A 184 -1.49 -14.01 -19.21
C PHE A 184 -1.20 -12.55 -18.78
N ALA A 185 -2.03 -11.61 -19.23
CA ALA A 185 -2.00 -10.21 -18.77
C ALA A 185 -2.52 -10.07 -17.33
N CYS A 186 -2.03 -10.91 -16.41
CA CYS A 186 -2.50 -11.00 -15.03
C CYS A 186 -2.40 -9.67 -14.30
N LEU A 187 -1.38 -8.85 -14.58
CA LEU A 187 -1.17 -7.60 -13.84
C LEU A 187 -2.31 -6.57 -14.09
N PRO A 188 -2.67 -6.21 -15.35
CA PRO A 188 -3.87 -5.41 -15.62
C PRO A 188 -5.16 -6.00 -15.04
N TRP A 189 -5.35 -7.32 -15.15
CA TRP A 189 -6.55 -7.97 -14.62
C TRP A 189 -6.61 -7.92 -13.09
N LEU A 190 -5.50 -8.13 -12.39
CA LEU A 190 -5.42 -8.03 -10.93
C LEU A 190 -5.73 -6.61 -10.46
N LEU A 191 -5.24 -5.58 -11.17
CA LEU A 191 -5.61 -4.21 -10.86
C LEU A 191 -7.11 -3.96 -11.08
N ALA A 192 -7.66 -4.45 -12.20
CA ALA A 192 -9.10 -4.35 -12.47
C ALA A 192 -9.93 -5.05 -11.38
N TRP A 193 -9.54 -6.25 -10.95
CA TRP A 193 -10.19 -6.99 -9.86
C TRP A 193 -10.06 -6.27 -8.52
N GLN A 194 -8.89 -5.70 -8.21
CA GLN A 194 -8.68 -4.89 -7.00
C GLN A 194 -9.65 -3.71 -7.00
N THR A 195 -9.68 -2.93 -8.09
CA THR A 195 -10.57 -1.78 -8.23
C THR A 195 -12.04 -2.21 -8.14
N ALA A 196 -12.44 -3.25 -8.85
CA ALA A 196 -13.80 -3.78 -8.81
C ALA A 196 -14.18 -4.20 -7.38
N SER A 197 -13.26 -4.87 -6.66
CA SER A 197 -13.50 -5.29 -5.28
C SER A 197 -13.77 -4.12 -4.34
N LEU A 198 -13.20 -2.94 -4.62
CA LEU A 198 -13.35 -1.72 -3.83
C LEU A 198 -14.57 -0.90 -4.22
N LEU A 199 -14.81 -0.75 -5.53
CA LEU A 199 -15.81 0.17 -6.06
C LEU A 199 -17.19 -0.42 -6.25
N ILE A 200 -17.34 -1.75 -6.35
CA ILE A 200 -18.67 -2.35 -6.52
C ILE A 200 -19.49 -2.13 -5.24
N PRO A 201 -20.60 -1.39 -5.29
CA PRO A 201 -21.51 -1.23 -4.17
C PRO A 201 -22.32 -2.52 -4.02
N LEU A 202 -21.79 -3.45 -3.22
CA LEU A 202 -22.47 -4.72 -2.98
C LEU A 202 -23.85 -4.51 -2.36
N GLU A 203 -24.03 -3.49 -1.52
CA GLU A 203 -25.31 -3.17 -0.85
C GLU A 203 -26.45 -2.83 -1.82
N THR A 204 -26.14 -2.33 -3.02
CA THR A 204 -27.16 -1.95 -4.01
C THR A 204 -27.47 -3.07 -5.01
N LEU A 205 -26.78 -4.21 -4.93
CA LEU A 205 -27.02 -5.35 -5.81
C LEU A 205 -27.99 -6.31 -5.12
N GLU A 206 -29.17 -6.55 -5.73
CA GLU A 206 -30.19 -7.44 -5.16
C GLU A 206 -29.68 -8.89 -5.01
N GLN A 207 -28.84 -9.36 -5.94
CA GLN A 207 -28.16 -10.66 -5.83
C GLN A 207 -26.80 -10.65 -6.52
N VAL A 208 -25.81 -11.26 -5.86
CA VAL A 208 -24.62 -11.81 -6.53
C VAL A 208 -24.98 -13.23 -6.97
N PRO A 209 -24.58 -13.72 -8.16
CA PRO A 209 -25.12 -14.93 -8.79
C PRO A 209 -25.17 -16.23 -7.96
N GLN A 210 -24.58 -16.32 -6.76
CA GLN A 210 -24.58 -17.54 -5.94
C GLN A 210 -24.69 -17.38 -4.41
N VAL A 211 -24.65 -16.17 -3.83
CA VAL A 211 -24.67 -15.99 -2.36
C VAL A 211 -25.45 -14.73 -1.95
N PRO A 212 -26.46 -14.82 -1.07
CA PRO A 212 -27.11 -13.64 -0.50
C PRO A 212 -26.10 -12.78 0.25
N LEU A 213 -26.09 -11.47 -0.02
CA LEU A 213 -25.10 -10.55 0.54
C LEU A 213 -25.12 -10.44 2.06
N SER A 214 -26.30 -10.64 2.67
CA SER A 214 -26.46 -10.76 4.13
C SER A 214 -25.64 -11.91 4.73
N GLN A 215 -25.24 -12.89 3.92
CA GLN A 215 -24.42 -14.04 4.33
C GLN A 215 -22.93 -13.85 4.01
N CYS A 216 -22.52 -12.72 3.44
CA CYS A 216 -21.13 -12.43 3.13
C CYS A 216 -20.56 -11.35 4.06
N PRO A 217 -20.03 -11.72 5.25
CA PRO A 217 -19.40 -10.78 6.14
C PRO A 217 -18.29 -9.96 5.46
N VAL A 218 -18.26 -8.65 5.73
CA VAL A 218 -17.31 -7.68 5.15
C VAL A 218 -15.84 -8.12 5.31
N LYS A 219 -15.51 -8.87 6.36
CA LYS A 219 -14.16 -9.42 6.58
C LYS A 219 -13.65 -10.30 5.43
N PHE A 220 -14.53 -11.05 4.76
CA PHE A 220 -14.12 -11.84 3.58
C PHE A 220 -13.78 -10.94 2.40
N ARG A 221 -14.48 -9.82 2.25
CA ARG A 221 -14.16 -8.80 1.25
C ARG A 221 -12.81 -8.14 1.54
N VAL A 222 -12.55 -7.78 2.81
CA VAL A 222 -11.23 -7.29 3.25
C VAL A 222 -10.11 -8.28 2.92
N LEU A 223 -10.30 -9.56 3.28
CA LEU A 223 -9.34 -10.63 2.99
C LEU A 223 -9.10 -10.80 1.49
N ALA A 224 -10.18 -10.82 0.69
CA ALA A 224 -10.09 -10.97 -0.76
C ALA A 224 -9.36 -9.77 -1.39
N THR A 225 -9.72 -8.53 -1.03
CA THR A 225 -9.07 -7.31 -1.52
C THR A 225 -7.59 -7.29 -1.16
N LEU A 226 -7.22 -7.61 0.09
CA LEU A 226 -5.81 -7.67 0.50
C LEU A 226 -5.05 -8.79 -0.21
N GLY A 227 -5.69 -9.96 -0.40
CA GLY A 227 -5.11 -11.07 -1.15
C GLY A 227 -4.85 -10.73 -2.62
N ILE A 228 -5.83 -10.12 -3.29
CA ILE A 228 -5.70 -9.63 -4.68
C ILE A 228 -4.60 -8.57 -4.74
N HIS A 229 -4.56 -7.63 -3.80
CA HIS A 229 -3.54 -6.57 -3.77
C HIS A 229 -2.13 -7.13 -3.55
N ALA A 230 -1.97 -8.11 -2.65
CA ALA A 230 -0.68 -8.79 -2.44
C ALA A 230 -0.23 -9.54 -3.70
N LEU A 231 -1.13 -10.24 -4.39
CA LEU A 231 -0.84 -10.88 -5.68
C LEU A 231 -0.47 -9.84 -6.74
N PHE A 232 -1.20 -8.74 -6.81
CA PHE A 232 -0.91 -7.62 -7.70
C PHE A 232 0.52 -7.09 -7.50
N LEU A 233 0.92 -6.81 -6.25
CA LEU A 233 2.29 -6.37 -5.93
C LEU A 233 3.34 -7.42 -6.27
N PHE A 234 3.06 -8.70 -6.00
CA PHE A 234 3.95 -9.80 -6.36
C PHE A 234 4.15 -9.89 -7.88
N PHE A 235 3.08 -9.87 -8.67
CA PHE A 235 3.15 -9.92 -10.13
C PHE A 235 3.78 -8.65 -10.70
N PHE A 236 3.59 -7.49 -10.07
CA PHE A 236 4.28 -6.25 -10.45
C PHE A 236 5.80 -6.40 -10.28
N GLY A 237 6.26 -6.87 -9.13
CA GLY A 237 7.67 -7.14 -8.87
C GLY A 237 8.24 -8.21 -9.81
N LEU A 238 7.49 -9.30 -10.03
CA LEU A 238 7.85 -10.36 -10.97
C LEU A 238 8.05 -9.81 -12.39
N GLU A 239 7.14 -8.95 -12.84
CA GLU A 239 7.19 -8.36 -14.18
C GLU A 239 8.40 -7.45 -14.32
N LEU A 240 8.60 -6.54 -13.36
CA LEU A 240 9.73 -5.60 -13.37
C LEU A 240 11.09 -6.27 -13.23
N VAL A 241 11.22 -7.29 -12.38
CA VAL A 241 12.54 -7.89 -12.08
C VAL A 241 12.89 -8.99 -13.06
N TRP A 242 11.94 -9.85 -13.46
CA TRP A 242 12.25 -11.05 -14.25
C TRP A 242 11.64 -11.10 -15.65
N ARG A 243 10.44 -10.54 -15.88
CA ARG A 243 9.74 -10.76 -17.16
C ARG A 243 9.96 -9.69 -18.20
N MET A 244 10.16 -8.44 -17.80
CA MET A 244 10.48 -7.36 -18.73
C MET A 244 11.83 -7.66 -19.40
N ASN A 245 11.91 -7.46 -20.71
CA ASN A 245 13.17 -7.64 -21.44
C ASN A 245 14.25 -6.70 -20.89
N PHE A 246 15.50 -7.18 -20.82
CA PHE A 246 16.60 -6.39 -20.25
C PHE A 246 16.82 -5.06 -20.98
N LEU A 247 16.70 -5.04 -22.31
CA LEU A 247 16.78 -3.81 -23.10
C LEU A 247 15.65 -2.82 -22.77
N VAL A 248 14.43 -3.33 -22.57
CA VAL A 248 13.28 -2.52 -22.15
C VAL A 248 13.52 -1.94 -20.75
N LYS A 249 14.10 -2.70 -19.82
CA LYS A 249 14.50 -2.19 -18.50
C LYS A 249 15.48 -1.05 -18.60
N ILE A 250 16.54 -1.19 -19.40
CA ILE A 250 17.53 -0.12 -19.59
C ILE A 250 16.84 1.14 -20.13
N LEU A 251 15.96 0.99 -21.12
CA LEU A 251 15.24 2.13 -21.69
C LEU A 251 14.35 2.80 -20.65
N VAL A 252 13.53 2.04 -19.94
CA VAL A 252 12.58 2.57 -18.94
C VAL A 252 13.30 3.23 -17.77
N LEU A 253 14.30 2.55 -17.19
CA LEU A 253 15.10 3.12 -16.10
C LEU A 253 15.94 4.31 -16.60
N GLY A 254 16.45 4.23 -17.81
CA GLY A 254 17.18 5.32 -18.47
C GLY A 254 16.32 6.57 -18.64
N LEU A 255 15.04 6.43 -19.00
CA LEU A 255 14.10 7.54 -19.08
C LEU A 255 13.84 8.19 -17.72
N ILE A 256 13.67 7.38 -16.66
CA ILE A 256 13.47 7.89 -15.30
C ILE A 256 14.74 8.63 -14.83
N ILE A 257 15.92 8.04 -15.02
CA ILE A 257 17.20 8.66 -14.66
C ILE A 257 17.42 9.93 -15.47
N PHE A 258 17.13 9.92 -16.77
CA PHE A 258 17.23 11.10 -17.63
C PHE A 258 16.29 12.21 -17.18
N HIS A 259 15.04 11.88 -16.86
CA HIS A 259 14.08 12.84 -16.31
C HIS A 259 14.60 13.39 -14.97
N ALA A 260 14.95 12.53 -14.02
CA ALA A 260 15.50 12.94 -12.72
C ALA A 260 16.78 13.78 -12.85
N HIS A 261 17.57 13.59 -13.89
CA HIS A 261 18.72 14.44 -14.18
C HIS A 261 18.33 15.80 -14.78
N SER A 262 17.35 15.81 -15.69
CA SER A 262 17.11 16.94 -16.61
C SER A 262 16.09 17.94 -16.11
N VAL A 263 15.48 17.71 -14.95
CA VAL A 263 14.46 18.58 -14.38
C VAL A 263 14.91 19.22 -13.07
N LYS A 264 14.36 20.40 -12.79
CA LYS A 264 14.53 21.14 -11.53
C LYS A 264 13.17 21.70 -11.07
N PRO A 265 13.01 22.07 -9.79
CA PRO A 265 11.85 22.84 -9.35
C PRO A 265 11.72 24.13 -10.16
N ALA A 266 10.48 24.52 -10.50
CA ALA A 266 10.21 25.81 -11.12
C ALA A 266 10.70 26.96 -10.23
N ALA A 267 11.23 28.02 -10.83
CA ALA A 267 11.60 29.20 -10.07
C ALA A 267 10.34 29.84 -9.48
N ALA A 268 10.26 29.91 -8.15
CA ALA A 268 9.20 30.60 -7.42
C ALA A 268 9.30 32.12 -7.58
#